data_AF-A0A316DEH1-F1
#
_entry.id   AF-A0A316DEH1-F1
#
_cell.length_a   1.000
_cell.length_b   1.000
_cell.length_c   1.000
_cell.angle_alpha   90.00
_cell.angle_beta   90.00
_cell.angle_gamma   90.00
#
_symmetry.space_group_name_H-M   'P 1'
#
loop_
_entity.id
_entity.type
_entity.pdbx_description
1 polymer ?
#
loop_
_entity_poly.entity_id
_entity_poly.type
_entity_poly.pdbx_seq_one_letter_code
_entity_poly.pdbx_strand_id
1 'polypeptide(L)'
;MNSILKTSLLVCGMAISIPPTFAQEVLTNKEVTNLQIAKVSQDIILAKISSSKCNFDLTPQGIIALDLAKVSDKIIKAMFVASPSKTVLHNEDVIRIAQSDVSTSILRDAIKIFPHSFDVSPDALINLKNQKVPDSAVKDMIINPSSGSLSTTVEDKPANTNAVAKVETGKPVQSQVKEILVTSVFEEVKGLKRVGEFKATVQQIFGSQDKLRTQAMDKVKKDAQAKGVTHLLIQSDTYAPSPANTVTIICVGYK
;
A
#
# COMPACT_ATOMS: atom_id res chain seq x y z
N MET A 1 36.51 -46.69 -56.24
CA MET A 1 36.55 -46.93 -54.79
C MET A 1 37.47 -45.91 -54.14
N ASN A 2 36.95 -45.29 -53.08
CA ASN A 2 37.61 -44.58 -51.98
C ASN A 2 38.23 -43.17 -52.17
N SER A 3 37.37 -42.21 -51.83
CA SER A 3 37.56 -40.94 -51.12
C SER A 3 38.77 -40.86 -50.18
N ILE A 4 39.57 -39.78 -50.27
CA ILE A 4 40.27 -39.12 -49.15
C ILE A 4 40.37 -37.61 -49.44
N LEU A 5 39.38 -36.85 -48.97
CA LEU A 5 39.33 -35.39 -49.02
C LEU A 5 40.21 -34.82 -47.89
N LYS A 6 41.31 -34.15 -48.25
CA LYS A 6 42.19 -33.46 -47.31
C LYS A 6 41.62 -32.08 -46.97
N THR A 7 41.21 -31.95 -45.72
CA THR A 7 41.05 -30.73 -44.92
C THR A 7 42.04 -29.62 -45.31
N SER A 8 41.52 -28.47 -45.74
CA SER A 8 42.24 -27.19 -45.70
C SER A 8 41.48 -26.20 -44.84
N LEU A 9 42.17 -25.83 -43.78
CA LEU A 9 41.83 -25.00 -42.65
C LEU A 9 41.49 -23.56 -43.10
N LEU A 10 40.24 -23.13 -42.88
CA LEU A 10 39.85 -21.72 -42.96
C LEU A 10 40.11 -21.08 -41.59
N VAL A 11 41.19 -20.31 -41.50
CA VAL A 11 41.59 -19.60 -40.28
C VAL A 11 40.69 -18.39 -40.02
N CYS A 12 40.13 -18.45 -38.82
CA CYS A 12 39.41 -17.47 -38.02
C CYS A 12 39.86 -16.01 -38.18
N GLY A 13 38.90 -15.11 -38.38
CA GLY A 13 39.09 -13.66 -38.35
C GLY A 13 37.80 -12.90 -38.05
N MET A 14 36.94 -13.44 -37.17
CA MET A 14 35.82 -12.68 -36.62
C MET A 14 36.23 -12.14 -35.26
N ALA A 15 36.54 -10.84 -35.22
CA ALA A 15 36.65 -10.08 -33.99
C ALA A 15 35.25 -10.02 -33.35
N ILE A 16 34.97 -10.96 -32.45
CA ILE A 16 33.80 -10.90 -31.58
C ILE A 16 34.09 -9.81 -30.56
N SER A 17 33.63 -8.59 -30.85
CA SER A 17 33.43 -7.55 -29.85
C SER A 17 32.33 -8.06 -28.92
N ILE A 18 32.72 -8.68 -27.81
CA ILE A 18 31.81 -9.02 -26.73
C ILE A 18 31.53 -7.69 -26.03
N PRO A 19 30.34 -7.09 -26.15
CA PRO A 19 30.02 -5.93 -25.32
C PRO A 19 30.16 -6.39 -23.87
N PRO A 20 30.78 -5.61 -22.98
CA PRO A 20 30.76 -5.92 -21.56
C PRO A 20 29.30 -5.88 -21.13
N THR A 21 28.69 -7.06 -21.04
CA THR A 21 27.47 -7.27 -20.28
C THR A 21 27.85 -7.04 -18.83
N PHE A 22 27.77 -5.79 -18.39
CA PHE A 22 27.58 -5.49 -16.98
C PHE A 22 26.25 -6.14 -16.60
N ALA A 23 26.28 -7.42 -16.23
CA ALA A 23 25.20 -8.06 -15.53
C ALA A 23 25.03 -7.26 -14.25
N GLN A 24 24.11 -6.30 -14.27
CA GLN A 24 23.79 -5.48 -13.12
C GLN A 24 23.19 -6.43 -12.08
N GLU A 25 24.02 -6.83 -11.11
CA GLU A 25 23.67 -7.75 -10.04
C GLU A 25 22.43 -7.20 -9.32
N VAL A 26 21.36 -8.00 -9.28
CA VAL A 26 20.11 -7.62 -8.64
C VAL A 26 20.26 -7.87 -7.16
N LEU A 27 20.16 -6.83 -6.34
CA LEU A 27 20.34 -6.92 -4.91
C LEU A 27 19.18 -7.69 -4.25
N THR A 28 19.50 -8.82 -3.62
CA THR A 28 18.54 -9.69 -2.92
C THR A 28 18.73 -9.68 -1.40
N ASN A 29 17.75 -10.19 -0.63
CA ASN A 29 17.87 -10.33 0.84
C ASN A 29 19.13 -11.11 1.23
N LYS A 30 19.44 -12.18 0.49
CA LYS A 30 20.60 -13.03 0.74
C LYS A 30 21.91 -12.24 0.63
N GLU A 31 22.01 -11.38 -0.39
CA GLU A 31 23.19 -10.54 -0.57
C GLU A 31 23.31 -9.48 0.52
N VAL A 32 22.22 -8.85 0.93
CA VAL A 32 22.21 -7.90 2.06
C VAL A 32 22.68 -8.59 3.35
N THR A 33 22.14 -9.78 3.63
CA THR A 33 22.57 -10.60 4.77
C THR A 33 24.06 -10.96 4.69
N ASN A 34 24.56 -11.35 3.51
CA ASN A 34 25.97 -11.67 3.32
C ASN A 34 26.87 -10.44 3.57
N LEU A 35 26.47 -9.26 3.12
CA LEU A 35 27.19 -8.01 3.37
C LEU A 35 27.22 -7.68 4.87
N GLN A 36 26.10 -7.88 5.56
CA GLN A 36 25.99 -7.68 7.00
C GLN A 36 26.89 -8.67 7.78
N ILE A 37 26.88 -9.95 7.42
CA ILE A 37 27.72 -11.00 8.02
C ILE A 37 29.21 -10.71 7.76
N ALA A 38 29.54 -10.23 6.56
CA ALA A 38 30.88 -9.79 6.20
C ALA A 38 31.31 -8.48 6.91
N LYS A 39 30.45 -7.91 7.77
CA LYS A 39 30.68 -6.67 8.52
C LYS A 39 30.97 -5.47 7.61
N VAL A 40 30.40 -5.47 6.40
CA VAL A 40 30.39 -4.28 5.55
C VAL A 40 29.64 -3.17 6.29
N SER A 41 30.14 -1.93 6.22
CA SER A 41 29.52 -0.84 6.95
C SER A 41 28.08 -0.59 6.48
N GLN A 42 27.21 -0.20 7.43
CA GLN A 42 25.80 0.04 7.12
C GLN A 42 25.63 1.09 6.02
N ASP A 43 26.46 2.13 5.99
CA ASP A 43 26.36 3.19 4.98
C ASP A 43 26.71 2.69 3.57
N ILE A 44 27.63 1.74 3.44
CA ILE A 44 27.92 1.10 2.14
C ILE A 44 26.74 0.23 1.71
N ILE A 45 26.14 -0.53 2.63
CA ILE A 45 24.96 -1.35 2.34
C ILE A 45 23.79 -0.46 1.89
N LEU A 46 23.54 0.64 2.60
CA LEU A 46 22.52 1.63 2.23
C LEU A 46 22.79 2.25 0.86
N ALA A 47 24.04 2.64 0.57
CA ALA A 47 24.41 3.16 -0.74
C ALA A 47 24.20 2.11 -1.85
N LYS A 48 24.49 0.83 -1.60
CA LYS A 48 24.24 -0.26 -2.56
C LYS A 48 22.74 -0.46 -2.79
N ILE A 49 21.91 -0.43 -1.74
CA ILE A 49 20.44 -0.49 -1.84
C ILE A 49 19.89 0.67 -2.70
N SER A 50 20.39 1.88 -2.51
CA SER A 50 19.90 3.05 -3.26
C SER A 50 20.36 3.11 -4.71
N SER A 51 21.47 2.46 -5.08
CA SER A 51 22.07 2.54 -6.42
C SER A 51 21.87 1.29 -7.27
N SER A 52 21.48 0.16 -6.66
CA SER A 52 21.35 -1.12 -7.35
C SER A 52 19.89 -1.44 -7.66
N LYS A 53 19.66 -2.25 -8.70
CA LYS A 53 18.35 -2.84 -8.95
C LYS A 53 18.04 -3.81 -7.81
N CYS A 54 16.93 -3.61 -7.11
CA CYS A 54 16.57 -4.41 -5.95
C CYS A 54 15.45 -5.42 -6.28
N ASN A 55 15.56 -6.62 -5.73
CA ASN A 55 14.50 -7.64 -5.74
C ASN A 55 14.44 -8.28 -4.35
N PHE A 56 13.79 -7.56 -3.43
CA PHE A 56 13.70 -7.99 -2.05
C PHE A 56 12.43 -8.79 -1.80
N ASP A 57 12.58 -9.87 -1.04
CA ASP A 57 11.47 -10.53 -0.38
C ASP A 57 11.12 -9.76 0.90
N LEU A 58 10.10 -8.91 0.78
CA LEU A 58 9.52 -8.17 1.90
C LEU A 58 8.15 -8.74 2.29
N THR A 59 7.94 -10.03 2.07
CA THR A 59 6.81 -10.74 2.69
C THR A 59 7.01 -10.80 4.21
N PRO A 60 5.97 -11.13 4.99
CA PRO A 60 6.09 -11.32 6.44
C PRO A 60 7.23 -12.29 6.80
N GLN A 61 7.34 -13.40 6.06
CA GLN A 61 8.42 -14.36 6.27
C GLN A 61 9.79 -13.79 5.90
N GLY A 62 9.88 -13.01 4.82
CA GLY A 62 11.10 -12.32 4.40
C GLY A 62 11.60 -11.31 5.44
N ILE A 63 10.69 -10.53 6.05
CA ILE A 63 11.03 -9.55 7.10
C ILE A 63 11.52 -10.26 8.36
N ILE A 64 10.83 -11.32 8.80
CA ILE A 64 11.26 -12.13 9.94
C ILE A 64 12.64 -12.74 9.67
N ALA A 65 12.89 -13.23 8.45
CA ALA A 65 14.19 -13.79 8.09
C ALA A 65 15.31 -12.74 8.10
N LEU A 66 15.05 -11.50 7.69
CA LEU A 66 16.01 -10.40 7.75
C LEU A 66 16.37 -10.03 9.19
N ASP A 67 15.37 -9.98 10.08
CA ASP A 67 15.59 -9.72 11.51
C ASP A 67 16.38 -10.84 12.20
N LEU A 68 16.03 -12.11 11.92
CA LEU A 68 16.77 -13.28 12.41
C LEU A 68 18.23 -13.27 11.93
N ALA A 69 18.48 -12.77 10.71
CA ALA A 69 19.81 -12.55 10.17
C ALA A 69 20.54 -11.33 10.75
N LYS A 70 19.92 -10.63 11.72
CA LYS A 70 20.43 -9.43 12.39
C LYS A 70 20.73 -8.28 11.43
N VAL A 71 19.94 -8.16 10.36
CA VAL A 71 19.95 -6.99 9.50
C VAL A 71 19.31 -5.83 10.28
N SER A 72 20.01 -4.69 10.35
CA SER A 72 19.52 -3.56 11.16
C SER A 72 18.24 -2.95 10.61
N ASP A 73 17.39 -2.42 11.50
CA ASP A 73 16.16 -1.68 11.15
C ASP A 73 16.40 -0.59 10.09
N LYS A 74 17.53 0.14 10.19
CA LYS A 74 17.89 1.19 9.23
C LYS A 74 18.00 0.65 7.80
N ILE A 75 18.59 -0.54 7.65
CA ILE A 75 18.73 -1.23 6.36
C ILE A 75 17.37 -1.74 5.90
N ILE A 76 16.59 -2.39 6.77
CA ILE A 76 15.26 -2.91 6.42
C ILE A 76 14.33 -1.78 5.94
N LYS A 77 14.33 -0.63 6.63
CA LYS A 77 13.58 0.58 6.20
C LYS A 77 14.03 1.08 4.83
N ALA A 78 15.32 1.08 4.55
CA ALA A 78 15.82 1.46 3.23
C ALA A 78 15.36 0.48 2.14
N MET A 79 15.28 -0.82 2.46
CA MET A 79 14.72 -1.84 1.55
C MET A 79 13.25 -1.58 1.26
N PHE A 80 12.46 -1.15 2.26
CA PHE A 80 11.03 -0.81 2.08
C PHE A 80 10.84 0.32 1.08
N VAL A 81 11.71 1.34 1.13
CA VAL A 81 11.66 2.49 0.21
C VAL A 81 12.16 2.11 -1.19
N ALA A 82 13.21 1.30 -1.28
CA ALA A 82 13.83 0.91 -2.55
C ALA A 82 12.96 -0.08 -3.36
N SER A 83 12.23 -0.97 -2.69
CA SER A 83 11.37 -1.96 -3.33
C SER A 83 10.18 -2.31 -2.44
N PRO A 84 9.12 -1.49 -2.38
CA PRO A 84 7.95 -1.77 -1.56
C PRO A 84 7.33 -3.14 -1.90
N SER A 85 6.88 -3.86 -0.86
CA SER A 85 6.22 -5.15 -1.05
C SER A 85 4.94 -4.98 -1.86
N LYS A 86 4.67 -5.94 -2.76
CA LYS A 86 3.42 -6.02 -3.51
C LYS A 86 2.38 -6.92 -2.83
N THR A 87 2.79 -7.66 -1.81
CA THR A 87 1.92 -8.58 -1.09
C THR A 87 0.97 -7.80 -0.20
N VAL A 88 -0.33 -8.13 -0.28
CA VAL A 88 -1.36 -7.54 0.58
C VAL A 88 -1.23 -8.12 1.98
N LEU A 89 -1.00 -7.25 2.97
CA LEU A 89 -0.98 -7.63 4.38
C LEU A 89 -2.40 -7.78 4.94
N HIS A 90 -2.58 -8.84 5.73
CA HIS A 90 -3.78 -9.12 6.51
C HIS A 90 -3.43 -9.18 8.01
N ASN A 91 -4.45 -9.30 8.87
CA ASN A 91 -4.28 -9.36 10.33
C ASN A 91 -3.32 -10.48 10.75
N GLU A 92 -3.37 -11.65 10.09
CA GLU A 92 -2.51 -12.78 10.40
C GLU A 92 -1.03 -12.52 10.09
N ASP A 93 -0.76 -11.71 9.06
CA ASP A 93 0.61 -11.29 8.73
C ASP A 93 1.17 -10.37 9.82
N VAL A 94 0.34 -9.43 10.28
CA VAL A 94 0.68 -8.51 11.38
C VAL A 94 0.96 -9.29 12.67
N ILE A 95 0.12 -10.28 12.98
CA ILE A 95 0.30 -11.15 14.16
C ILE A 95 1.62 -11.89 14.06
N ARG A 96 1.94 -12.53 12.93
CA ARG A 96 3.19 -13.26 12.73
C ARG A 96 4.42 -12.37 12.92
N ILE A 97 4.41 -11.17 12.35
CA ILE A 97 5.52 -10.22 12.50
C ILE A 97 5.61 -9.74 13.96
N ALA A 98 4.48 -9.42 14.60
CA ALA A 98 4.46 -8.96 15.98
C ALA A 98 4.91 -10.01 17.01
N GLN A 99 4.69 -11.29 16.70
CA GLN A 99 5.13 -12.42 17.53
C GLN A 99 6.60 -12.79 17.33
N SER A 100 7.23 -12.24 16.30
CA SER A 100 8.68 -12.35 16.09
C SER A 100 9.44 -11.26 16.84
N ASP A 101 10.77 -11.36 16.87
CA ASP A 101 11.64 -10.33 17.46
C ASP A 101 11.76 -9.04 16.61
N VAL A 102 11.05 -8.96 15.47
CA VAL A 102 11.01 -7.78 14.61
C VAL A 102 10.54 -6.56 15.39
N SER A 103 11.26 -5.45 15.25
CA SER A 103 10.95 -4.24 16.00
C SER A 103 9.56 -3.68 15.66
N THR A 104 8.89 -3.11 16.67
CA THR A 104 7.60 -2.45 16.48
C THR A 104 7.66 -1.34 15.43
N SER A 105 8.82 -0.69 15.27
CA SER A 105 8.97 0.34 14.24
C SER A 105 8.90 -0.26 12.83
N ILE A 106 9.54 -1.40 12.59
CA ILE A 106 9.51 -2.07 11.27
C ILE A 106 8.11 -2.57 10.97
N LEU A 107 7.43 -3.17 11.95
CA LEU A 107 6.04 -3.60 11.80
C LEU A 107 5.13 -2.43 11.39
N ARG A 108 5.24 -1.30 12.09
CA ARG A 108 4.43 -0.11 11.79
C ARG A 108 4.72 0.49 10.43
N ASP A 109 5.98 0.48 9.99
CA ASP A 109 6.35 0.96 8.67
C ASP A 109 5.81 0.02 7.57
N ALA A 110 5.84 -1.31 7.79
CA ALA A 110 5.24 -2.27 6.88
C ALA A 110 3.72 -2.04 6.72
N ILE A 111 3.01 -1.81 7.83
CA ILE A 111 1.57 -1.48 7.85
C ILE A 111 1.28 -0.21 7.04
N LYS A 112 2.14 0.81 7.11
CA LYS A 112 1.92 2.10 6.44
C LYS A 112 2.28 2.08 4.95
N ILE A 113 3.30 1.31 4.57
CA ILE A 113 3.91 1.38 3.24
C ILE A 113 3.33 0.32 2.30
N PHE A 114 3.03 -0.88 2.80
CA PHE A 114 2.61 -1.99 1.95
C PHE A 114 1.11 -1.99 1.68
N PRO A 115 0.67 -2.58 0.56
CA PRO A 115 -0.74 -2.90 0.34
C PRO A 115 -1.30 -3.71 1.51
N HIS A 116 -2.50 -3.40 1.96
CA HIS A 116 -3.13 -4.10 3.08
C HIS A 116 -4.65 -4.07 3.00
N SER A 117 -5.25 -5.07 3.65
CA SER A 117 -6.68 -5.21 3.85
C SER A 117 -6.90 -5.81 5.24
N PHE A 118 -7.04 -4.94 6.23
CA PHE A 118 -7.20 -5.32 7.63
C PHE A 118 -8.67 -5.40 8.03
N ASP A 119 -9.01 -6.45 8.78
CA ASP A 119 -10.26 -6.54 9.52
C ASP A 119 -10.14 -5.75 10.82
N VAL A 120 -10.95 -4.70 10.94
CA VAL A 120 -11.02 -3.82 12.12
C VAL A 120 -12.32 -3.99 12.90
N SER A 121 -13.01 -5.13 12.71
CA SER A 121 -14.15 -5.52 13.53
C SER A 121 -13.76 -5.69 15.01
N PRO A 122 -14.71 -5.56 15.96
CA PRO A 122 -14.41 -5.73 17.37
C PRO A 122 -13.70 -7.05 17.69
N ASP A 123 -14.15 -8.16 17.12
CA ASP A 123 -13.57 -9.48 17.35
C ASP A 123 -12.14 -9.58 16.80
N ALA A 124 -11.88 -9.01 15.62
CA ALA A 124 -10.54 -8.95 15.05
C ALA A 124 -9.59 -8.09 15.90
N LEU A 125 -10.05 -6.94 16.40
CA LEU A 125 -9.26 -6.08 17.28
C LEU A 125 -8.97 -6.76 18.64
N ILE A 126 -9.94 -7.49 19.19
CA ILE A 126 -9.75 -8.30 20.40
C ILE A 126 -8.70 -9.39 20.13
N ASN A 127 -8.79 -10.08 18.98
CA ASN A 127 -7.81 -11.10 18.61
C ASN A 127 -6.39 -10.50 18.49
N LEU A 128 -6.23 -9.38 17.79
CA LEU A 128 -4.92 -8.70 17.67
C LEU A 128 -4.32 -8.37 19.04
N LYS A 129 -5.14 -7.86 19.96
CA LYS A 129 -4.70 -7.53 21.32
C LYS A 129 -4.33 -8.77 22.13
N ASN A 130 -5.12 -9.84 22.04
CA ASN A 130 -4.83 -11.11 22.70
C ASN A 130 -3.53 -11.76 22.18
N GLN A 131 -3.24 -11.59 20.89
CA GLN A 131 -2.01 -12.06 20.25
C GLN A 131 -0.80 -11.15 20.52
N LYS A 132 -0.93 -10.16 21.42
CA LYS A 132 0.12 -9.20 21.82
C LYS A 132 0.63 -8.31 20.69
N VAL A 133 -0.19 -8.05 19.67
CA VAL A 133 0.13 -7.02 18.68
C VAL A 133 0.18 -5.66 19.38
N PRO A 134 1.25 -4.86 19.22
CA PRO A 134 1.37 -3.58 19.92
C PRO A 134 0.21 -2.64 19.61
N ASP A 135 -0.36 -1.98 20.64
CA ASP A 135 -1.47 -1.01 20.50
C ASP A 135 -1.18 0.06 19.43
N SER A 136 0.09 0.45 19.32
CA SER A 136 0.52 1.45 18.34
C SER A 136 0.46 0.97 16.89
N ALA A 137 0.64 -0.34 16.64
CA ALA A 137 0.44 -0.96 15.34
C ALA A 137 -1.06 -1.16 15.06
N VAL A 138 -1.83 -1.62 16.05
CA VAL A 138 -3.29 -1.74 15.94
C VAL A 138 -3.92 -0.38 15.61
N LYS A 139 -3.45 0.70 16.23
CA LYS A 139 -3.90 2.07 15.91
C LYS A 139 -3.63 2.44 14.46
N ASP A 140 -2.46 2.11 13.92
CA ASP A 140 -2.14 2.39 12.51
C ASP A 140 -3.08 1.59 11.56
N MET A 141 -3.42 0.35 11.91
CA MET A 141 -4.41 -0.46 11.16
C MET A 141 -5.82 0.13 11.20
N ILE A 142 -6.24 0.72 12.33
CA ILE A 142 -7.56 1.37 12.45
C ILE A 142 -7.60 2.69 11.66
N ILE A 143 -6.50 3.46 11.64
CA ILE A 143 -6.42 4.73 10.92
C ILE A 143 -6.53 4.50 9.41
N ASN A 144 -5.94 3.42 8.90
CA ASN A 144 -6.00 3.05 7.49
C ASN A 144 -6.25 1.54 7.37
N PRO A 145 -7.51 1.07 7.40
CA PRO A 145 -7.82 -0.36 7.38
C PRO A 145 -7.61 -1.00 6.01
N SER A 146 -7.47 -0.22 4.93
CA SER A 146 -7.24 -0.75 3.60
C SER A 146 -6.44 0.22 2.74
N SER A 147 -5.34 -0.24 2.17
CA SER A 147 -4.61 0.48 1.12
C SER A 147 -4.69 -0.36 -0.16
N GLY A 148 -5.44 0.13 -1.14
CA GLY A 148 -5.91 -0.62 -2.30
C GLY A 148 -4.93 -1.65 -2.89
N SER A 149 -5.44 -2.86 -3.07
CA SER A 149 -4.90 -3.84 -4.02
C SER A 149 -5.28 -3.41 -5.44
N LEU A 150 -4.35 -3.56 -6.40
CA LEU A 150 -4.72 -3.69 -7.80
C LEU A 150 -5.77 -4.82 -7.94
N SER A 151 -6.85 -4.53 -8.64
CA SER A 151 -7.92 -5.48 -8.98
C SER A 151 -7.44 -6.59 -9.91
N THR A 152 -7.93 -7.81 -9.66
CA THR A 152 -8.41 -8.74 -10.69
C THR A 152 -9.69 -9.44 -10.21
N THR A 153 -10.83 -8.96 -10.72
CA THR A 153 -12.04 -9.63 -11.30
C THR A 153 -11.98 -11.18 -11.36
N VAL A 154 -12.99 -12.04 -11.08
CA VAL A 154 -14.47 -12.19 -11.35
C VAL A 154 -14.97 -13.33 -10.41
N GLU A 155 -16.23 -13.48 -9.95
CA GLU A 155 -17.46 -13.88 -10.68
C GLU A 155 -18.68 -13.99 -9.72
N ASP A 156 -19.88 -14.08 -10.29
CA ASP A 156 -21.27 -13.82 -9.83
C ASP A 156 -21.90 -14.56 -8.60
N LYS A 157 -22.74 -13.76 -7.90
CA LYS A 157 -24.07 -13.91 -7.20
C LYS A 157 -24.93 -15.21 -7.44
N PRO A 158 -26.05 -15.58 -6.71
CA PRO A 158 -26.83 -14.97 -5.58
C PRO A 158 -27.32 -15.86 -4.38
N ALA A 159 -27.88 -15.14 -3.36
CA ALA A 159 -29.01 -15.49 -2.44
C ALA A 159 -28.74 -16.55 -1.34
N ASN A 160 -29.33 -16.55 -0.13
CA ASN A 160 -30.55 -15.96 0.41
C ASN A 160 -30.53 -16.05 1.97
N THR A 161 -30.91 -14.98 2.69
CA THR A 161 -31.86 -14.93 3.85
C THR A 161 -31.63 -15.88 5.05
N ASN A 162 -31.62 -15.46 6.32
CA ASN A 162 -32.74 -14.89 7.07
C ASN A 162 -32.34 -14.65 8.55
N ALA A 163 -33.11 -13.76 9.21
CA ALA A 163 -33.39 -13.66 10.65
C ALA A 163 -32.38 -12.96 11.59
N VAL A 164 -32.75 -12.21 12.65
CA VAL A 164 -33.96 -11.49 13.13
C VAL A 164 -33.51 -10.80 14.45
N ALA A 165 -34.02 -9.58 14.73
CA ALA A 165 -34.15 -8.92 16.07
C ALA A 165 -32.86 -8.53 16.83
N LYS A 166 -32.77 -7.51 17.70
CA LYS A 166 -33.67 -6.44 18.19
C LYS A 166 -32.86 -5.53 19.15
N VAL A 167 -32.96 -4.22 18.92
CA VAL A 167 -33.11 -3.06 19.83
C VAL A 167 -32.58 -3.15 21.29
N GLU A 168 -31.75 -2.17 21.69
CA GLU A 168 -31.95 -1.17 22.78
C GLU A 168 -30.60 -0.51 23.17
N THR A 169 -30.27 0.71 22.71
CA THR A 169 -30.48 2.05 23.30
C THR A 169 -30.07 2.26 24.77
N GLY A 170 -29.08 3.15 24.98
CA GLY A 170 -28.77 3.82 26.26
C GLY A 170 -27.61 4.84 26.16
N LYS A 171 -27.94 6.10 25.82
CA LYS A 171 -27.12 7.35 25.74
C LYS A 171 -26.57 7.81 27.11
N PRO A 172 -25.80 8.95 27.32
CA PRO A 172 -25.71 10.21 26.53
C PRO A 172 -24.24 10.76 26.34
N VAL A 173 -23.90 11.81 25.58
CA VAL A 173 -24.11 13.28 25.79
C VAL A 173 -23.42 14.11 24.64
N GLN A 174 -24.13 15.14 24.08
CA GLN A 174 -23.76 16.44 23.41
C GLN A 174 -22.63 16.55 22.33
N SER A 175 -22.53 17.48 21.36
CA SER A 175 -23.32 18.53 20.67
C SER A 175 -22.38 19.15 19.57
N GLN A 176 -22.93 19.73 18.49
CA GLN A 176 -22.30 20.69 17.54
C GLN A 176 -21.58 20.21 16.25
N VAL A 177 -21.92 20.93 15.16
CA VAL A 177 -21.52 20.84 13.74
C VAL A 177 -21.73 19.47 13.07
N LYS A 178 -22.76 19.36 12.22
CA LYS A 178 -22.94 18.19 11.33
C LYS A 178 -21.82 18.21 10.29
N GLU A 179 -20.66 17.70 10.66
CA GLU A 179 -19.58 17.42 9.73
C GLU A 179 -20.09 16.37 8.73
N ILE A 180 -20.03 16.69 7.44
CA ILE A 180 -20.41 15.74 6.40
C ILE A 180 -19.38 14.63 6.41
N LEU A 181 -19.83 13.39 6.59
CA LEU A 181 -18.97 12.22 6.49
C LEU A 181 -18.56 12.04 5.03
N VAL A 182 -17.27 12.20 4.73
CA VAL A 182 -16.72 11.90 3.41
C VAL A 182 -16.10 10.51 3.48
N THR A 183 -16.55 9.63 2.60
CA THR A 183 -16.17 8.22 2.59
C THR A 183 -15.92 7.76 1.17
N SER A 184 -15.01 6.81 0.98
CA SER A 184 -14.89 6.03 -0.26
C SER A 184 -15.62 4.68 -0.14
N VAL A 185 -16.23 4.40 1.02
CA VAL A 185 -16.84 3.13 1.36
C VAL A 185 -18.34 3.19 1.08
N PHE A 186 -18.80 2.38 0.12
CA PHE A 186 -20.21 2.34 -0.27
C PHE A 186 -21.15 1.87 0.86
N GLU A 187 -20.66 1.00 1.76
CA GLU A 187 -21.45 0.48 2.88
C GLU A 187 -21.87 1.58 3.87
N GLU A 188 -21.10 2.65 4.01
CA GLU A 188 -21.43 3.78 4.89
C GLU A 188 -22.56 4.67 4.34
N VAL A 189 -22.87 4.55 3.05
CA VAL A 189 -23.98 5.26 2.41
C VAL A 189 -25.16 4.35 2.07
N LYS A 190 -25.05 3.07 2.41
CA LYS A 190 -26.05 2.05 2.12
C LYS A 190 -27.28 2.24 3.02
N GLY A 191 -28.45 2.38 2.38
CA GLY A 191 -29.71 2.70 3.07
C GLY A 191 -29.98 4.19 3.22
N LEU A 192 -29.03 5.06 2.86
CA LEU A 192 -29.29 6.50 2.75
C LEU A 192 -29.88 6.85 1.39
N LYS A 193 -30.70 7.91 1.35
CA LYS A 193 -31.32 8.35 0.10
C LYS A 193 -30.31 9.16 -0.70
N ARG A 194 -30.00 8.70 -1.91
CA ARG A 194 -29.17 9.45 -2.86
C ARG A 194 -29.81 10.82 -3.14
N VAL A 195 -29.05 11.88 -2.85
CA VAL A 195 -29.46 13.28 -3.06
C VAL A 195 -29.03 13.76 -4.44
N GLY A 196 -27.83 13.37 -4.89
CA GLY A 196 -27.30 13.77 -6.20
C GLY A 196 -25.78 13.64 -6.27
N GLU A 197 -25.23 13.97 -7.43
CA GLU A 197 -23.78 14.03 -7.66
C GLU A 197 -23.27 15.46 -7.45
N PHE A 198 -22.08 15.56 -6.87
CA PHE A 198 -21.37 16.80 -6.55
C PHE A 198 -19.96 16.69 -7.12
N LYS A 199 -19.59 17.62 -7.99
CA LYS A 199 -18.32 17.62 -8.69
C LYS A 199 -17.63 18.96 -8.50
N ALA A 200 -16.35 18.92 -8.14
CA ALA A 200 -15.50 20.11 -8.12
C ALA A 200 -14.21 19.85 -8.89
N THR A 201 -13.82 20.83 -9.70
CA THR A 201 -12.52 20.87 -10.37
C THR A 201 -11.77 22.12 -9.93
N VAL A 202 -10.52 21.95 -9.53
CA VAL A 202 -9.62 23.03 -9.10
C VAL A 202 -8.31 22.92 -9.88
N GLN A 203 -7.85 24.05 -10.41
CA GLN A 203 -6.60 24.13 -11.18
C GLN A 203 -5.70 25.20 -10.58
N GLN A 204 -4.39 24.92 -10.49
CA GLN A 204 -3.41 25.90 -10.05
C GLN A 204 -2.06 25.67 -10.77
N ILE A 205 -1.45 26.76 -11.24
CA ILE A 205 -0.20 26.76 -12.01
C ILE A 205 0.98 26.29 -11.14
N PHE A 206 0.99 26.66 -9.86
CA PHE A 206 1.98 26.22 -8.88
C PHE A 206 1.30 25.87 -7.56
N GLY A 207 1.41 24.63 -7.09
CA GLY A 207 0.79 24.18 -5.85
C GLY A 207 0.94 22.68 -5.62
N SER A 208 0.97 22.26 -4.35
CA SER A 208 1.01 20.85 -3.97
C SER A 208 -0.34 20.17 -4.24
N GLN A 209 -0.27 18.91 -4.67
CA GLN A 209 -1.44 18.06 -4.95
C GLN A 209 -2.44 18.02 -3.79
N ASP A 210 -1.94 17.98 -2.55
CA ASP A 210 -2.77 17.95 -1.35
C ASP A 210 -3.60 19.22 -1.16
N LYS A 211 -3.01 20.40 -1.44
CA LYS A 211 -3.72 21.68 -1.32
C LYS A 211 -4.86 21.78 -2.33
N LEU A 212 -4.63 21.31 -3.56
CA LEU A 212 -5.64 21.27 -4.62
C LEU A 212 -6.79 20.32 -4.27
N ARG A 213 -6.49 19.17 -3.65
CA ARG A 213 -7.50 18.23 -3.16
C ARG A 213 -8.33 18.79 -2.03
N THR A 214 -7.70 19.41 -1.03
CA THR A 214 -8.43 20.08 0.06
C THR A 214 -9.38 21.12 -0.48
N GLN A 215 -8.93 21.99 -1.39
CA GLN A 215 -9.78 23.02 -2.01
C GLN A 215 -10.93 22.44 -2.84
N ALA A 216 -10.69 21.36 -3.58
CA ALA A 216 -11.74 20.69 -4.34
C ALA A 216 -12.77 20.05 -3.39
N MET A 217 -12.32 19.39 -2.33
CA MET A 217 -13.17 18.75 -1.34
C MET A 217 -14.00 19.76 -0.54
N ASP A 218 -13.42 20.90 -0.16
CA ASP A 218 -14.14 21.96 0.55
C ASP A 218 -15.27 22.55 -0.29
N LYS A 219 -15.07 22.70 -1.61
CA LYS A 219 -16.14 23.10 -2.53
C LYS A 219 -17.26 22.07 -2.59
N VAL A 220 -16.91 20.78 -2.73
CA VAL A 220 -17.90 19.68 -2.73
C VAL A 220 -18.68 19.64 -1.42
N LYS A 221 -18.00 19.74 -0.27
CA LYS A 221 -18.64 19.76 1.06
C LYS A 221 -19.60 20.93 1.21
N LYS A 222 -19.20 22.13 0.78
CA LYS A 222 -20.05 23.33 0.84
C LYS A 222 -21.32 23.19 0.00
N ASP A 223 -21.19 22.69 -1.23
CA ASP A 223 -22.33 22.46 -2.13
C ASP A 223 -23.26 21.34 -1.61
N ALA A 224 -22.68 20.31 -0.99
CA ALA A 224 -23.40 19.21 -0.38
C ALA A 224 -24.16 19.64 0.88
N GLN A 225 -23.56 20.47 1.74
CA GLN A 225 -24.21 21.05 2.92
C GLN A 225 -25.45 21.87 2.53
N ALA A 226 -25.36 22.68 1.47
CA ALA A 226 -26.47 23.47 0.96
C ALA A 226 -27.67 22.60 0.50
N LYS A 227 -27.44 21.33 0.13
CA LYS A 227 -28.47 20.37 -0.28
C LYS A 227 -28.90 19.40 0.84
N GLY A 228 -28.41 19.61 2.07
CA GLY A 228 -28.74 18.79 3.23
C GLY A 228 -28.16 17.37 3.18
N VAL A 229 -27.06 17.19 2.45
CA VAL A 229 -26.30 15.93 2.40
C VAL A 229 -25.62 15.71 3.74
N THR A 230 -25.66 14.47 4.24
CA THR A 230 -24.98 14.06 5.47
C THR A 230 -23.76 13.19 5.18
N HIS A 231 -23.75 12.47 4.05
CA HIS A 231 -22.66 11.59 3.64
C HIS A 231 -22.28 11.82 2.17
N LEU A 232 -20.99 11.87 1.88
CA LEU A 232 -20.43 11.99 0.54
C LEU A 232 -19.60 10.76 0.22
N LEU A 233 -20.05 9.98 -0.76
CA LEU A 233 -19.27 8.87 -1.31
C LEU A 233 -18.37 9.39 -2.43
N ILE A 234 -17.05 9.28 -2.30
CA ILE A 234 -16.10 9.62 -3.35
C ILE A 234 -16.20 8.55 -4.45
N GLN A 235 -16.57 8.98 -5.66
CA GLN A 235 -16.57 8.12 -6.85
C GLN A 235 -15.28 8.26 -7.65
N SER A 236 -14.73 9.47 -7.73
CA SER A 236 -13.43 9.68 -8.35
C SER A 236 -12.67 10.81 -7.69
N ASP A 237 -11.36 10.61 -7.58
CA ASP A 237 -10.36 11.63 -7.25
C ASP A 237 -9.27 11.50 -8.32
N THR A 238 -9.25 12.44 -9.25
CA THR A 238 -8.30 12.42 -10.36
C THR A 238 -7.39 13.64 -10.30
N TYR A 239 -6.09 13.36 -10.29
CA TYR A 239 -5.04 14.36 -10.45
C TYR A 239 -4.44 14.28 -11.85
N ALA A 240 -4.51 15.38 -12.60
CA ALA A 240 -3.92 15.51 -13.91
C ALA A 240 -2.71 16.47 -13.85
N PRO A 241 -1.48 15.97 -13.97
CA PRO A 241 -0.30 16.81 -14.06
C PRO A 241 -0.27 17.50 -15.43
N SER A 242 -0.29 18.82 -15.44
CA SER A 242 -0.16 19.67 -16.64
C SER A 242 0.57 20.96 -16.25
N PRO A 243 0.89 21.87 -17.18
CA PRO A 243 1.41 23.20 -16.85
C PRO A 243 0.56 23.95 -15.80
N ALA A 244 -0.72 23.60 -15.69
CA ALA A 244 -1.53 23.87 -14.50
C ALA A 244 -2.01 22.56 -13.87
N ASN A 245 -1.55 22.26 -12.67
CA ASN A 245 -1.97 21.07 -11.93
C ASN A 245 -3.48 21.12 -11.69
N THR A 246 -4.18 20.05 -12.10
CA THR A 246 -5.65 19.98 -12.02
C THR A 246 -6.09 18.82 -11.15
N VAL A 247 -6.98 19.09 -10.19
CA VAL A 247 -7.68 18.07 -9.40
C VAL A 247 -9.16 18.12 -9.73
N THR A 248 -9.76 16.95 -10.01
CA THR A 248 -11.21 16.78 -10.13
C THR A 248 -11.67 15.74 -9.12
N ILE A 249 -12.62 16.11 -8.27
CA ILE A 249 -13.28 15.23 -7.32
C ILE A 249 -14.75 15.12 -7.68
N ILE A 250 -15.24 13.88 -7.77
CA ILE A 250 -16.66 13.56 -7.96
C ILE A 250 -17.12 12.76 -6.75
N CYS A 251 -18.17 13.26 -6.10
CA CYS A 251 -18.82 12.62 -4.97
C CYS A 251 -20.31 12.44 -5.22
N VAL A 252 -20.91 11.39 -4.65
CA VAL A 252 -22.36 11.25 -4.57
C VAL A 252 -22.79 11.56 -3.15
N GLY A 253 -23.71 12.50 -3.01
CA GLY A 253 -24.28 12.88 -1.72
C GLY A 253 -25.48 12.03 -1.37
N TYR A 254 -25.56 11.67 -0.09
CA TYR A 254 -26.62 10.89 0.52
C TYR A 254 -27.14 11.58 1.78
N LYS A 255 -28.42 11.36 2.11
CA LYS A 255 -29.05 11.87 3.34
C LYS A 255 -30.05 10.88 3.92
#